data_AF-A0A7G3ZEN5-F1
#
_entry.id   AF-A0A7G3ZEN5-F1
#
_cell.length_a   1.000
_cell.length_b   1.000
_cell.length_c   1.000
_cell.angle_alpha   90.00
_cell.angle_beta   90.00
_cell.angle_gamma   90.00
#
_symmetry.space_group_name_H-M   'P 1'
#
loop_
_entity.id
_entity.type
_entity.pdbx_description
1 polymer ?
#
loop_
_entity_poly.entity_id
_entity_poly.type
_entity_poly.pdbx_seq_one_letter_code
_entity_poly.pdbx_strand_id
1 'polypeptide(L)'
;MPTETGPESSGNDLPLPQNIHLLSSQEILDLVTSHKSQLELYVAQFDRQDESKTEVLGLKTRLEELEQEFRSLDDRRNHLQGKLEENRILESQYVKMWQDLHQRIDQKYSEDLMKAKLEIQMRELEDASVKMENQLGSSDKLDSFLQQYIDLRTEYHVKREQLGTWNAQGELKIR
;
A
#
# COMPACT_ATOMS: atom_id res chain seq x y z
N MET A 1 -92.84 -6.71 -17.02
CA MET A 1 -91.56 -5.99 -17.05
C MET A 1 -90.46 -7.02 -16.83
N PRO A 2 -89.71 -7.38 -17.88
CA PRO A 2 -88.66 -8.38 -17.81
C PRO A 2 -87.35 -7.72 -17.33
N THR A 3 -86.63 -8.40 -16.46
CA THR A 3 -85.21 -8.11 -16.16
C THR A 3 -84.41 -9.29 -16.67
N GLU A 4 -83.85 -9.14 -17.87
CA GLU A 4 -82.85 -10.05 -18.42
C GLU A 4 -81.50 -9.74 -17.76
N THR A 5 -81.07 -10.61 -16.86
CA THR A 5 -79.67 -10.68 -16.42
C THR A 5 -78.94 -11.64 -17.34
N GLY A 6 -78.16 -11.10 -18.27
CA GLY A 6 -77.24 -11.86 -19.11
C GLY A 6 -76.10 -12.49 -18.29
N PRO A 7 -75.48 -13.57 -18.79
CA PRO A 7 -74.45 -14.28 -18.06
C PRO A 7 -73.11 -13.53 -18.09
N GLU A 8 -72.46 -13.50 -16.93
CA GLU A 8 -71.12 -13.00 -16.69
C GLU A 8 -70.09 -13.81 -17.51
N SER A 9 -69.41 -13.18 -18.49
CA SER A 9 -68.30 -13.78 -19.21
C SER A 9 -67.00 -13.63 -18.42
N SER A 10 -66.45 -14.76 -18.01
CA SER A 10 -65.21 -14.88 -17.25
C SER A 10 -63.99 -14.61 -18.12
N GLY A 11 -63.12 -13.69 -17.67
CA GLY A 11 -61.65 -13.76 -17.78
C GLY A 11 -60.97 -13.70 -19.16
N ASN A 12 -60.46 -12.51 -19.53
CA ASN A 12 -59.44 -12.26 -20.55
C ASN A 12 -59.73 -12.72 -21.99
N ASP A 13 -60.89 -12.38 -22.53
CA ASP A 13 -61.10 -12.49 -23.98
C ASP A 13 -60.24 -11.45 -24.73
N LEU A 14 -59.28 -11.94 -25.51
CA LEU A 14 -58.48 -11.13 -26.41
C LEU A 14 -59.36 -10.61 -27.55
N PRO A 15 -59.20 -9.33 -27.97
CA PRO A 15 -59.99 -8.79 -29.05
C PRO A 15 -59.68 -9.58 -30.33
N LEU A 16 -60.75 -9.97 -31.02
CA LEU A 16 -60.64 -10.74 -32.24
C LEU A 16 -60.37 -9.82 -33.46
N PRO A 17 -59.77 -10.34 -34.55
CA PRO A 17 -59.57 -9.59 -35.79
C PRO A 17 -60.86 -8.96 -36.35
N GLN A 18 -60.74 -7.81 -37.01
CA GLN A 18 -61.88 -7.15 -37.65
C GLN A 18 -62.46 -8.05 -38.76
N ASN A 19 -63.79 -8.03 -38.93
CA ASN A 19 -64.55 -8.74 -39.96
C ASN A 19 -64.74 -10.27 -39.81
N ILE A 20 -64.57 -10.84 -38.62
CA ILE A 20 -64.82 -12.29 -38.39
C ILE A 20 -66.26 -12.72 -38.68
N HIS A 21 -67.21 -11.80 -38.52
CA HIS A 21 -68.61 -12.05 -38.86
C HIS A 21 -68.87 -12.23 -40.37
N LEU A 22 -67.88 -11.92 -41.23
CA LEU A 22 -67.96 -12.12 -42.68
C LEU A 22 -67.40 -13.48 -43.13
N LEU A 23 -66.78 -14.25 -42.24
CA LEU A 23 -66.19 -15.54 -42.59
C LEU A 23 -67.21 -16.67 -42.46
N SER A 24 -67.19 -17.58 -43.43
CA SER A 24 -67.88 -18.86 -43.39
C SER A 24 -67.29 -19.76 -42.28
N SER A 25 -68.13 -20.60 -41.68
CA SER A 25 -67.70 -21.63 -40.72
C SER A 25 -66.55 -22.53 -41.22
N GLN A 26 -66.43 -22.74 -42.54
CA GLN A 26 -65.32 -23.48 -43.14
C GLN A 26 -64.01 -22.67 -43.16
N GLU A 27 -64.08 -21.37 -43.37
CA GLU A 27 -62.91 -20.48 -43.39
C GLU A 27 -62.37 -20.25 -41.98
N ILE A 28 -63.24 -20.25 -40.96
CA ILE A 28 -62.84 -20.23 -39.55
C ILE A 28 -62.11 -21.53 -39.17
N LEU A 29 -62.63 -22.68 -39.62
CA LEU A 29 -61.96 -23.96 -39.39
C LEU A 29 -60.59 -24.00 -40.06
N ASP A 30 -60.50 -23.53 -41.30
CA ASP A 30 -59.23 -23.49 -42.04
C ASP A 30 -58.23 -22.51 -41.42
N LEU A 31 -58.71 -21.36 -40.89
CA LEU A 31 -57.88 -20.41 -40.15
C LEU A 31 -57.29 -21.04 -38.87
N VAL A 32 -58.07 -21.87 -38.17
CA VAL A 32 -57.66 -22.55 -36.93
C VAL A 32 -56.72 -23.73 -37.21
N THR A 33 -56.96 -24.50 -38.27
CA THR A 33 -56.18 -25.72 -38.58
C THR A 33 -54.94 -25.44 -39.42
N SER A 34 -55.05 -24.54 -40.40
CA SER A 34 -54.03 -24.33 -41.44
C SER A 34 -53.22 -23.05 -41.20
N HIS A 35 -53.79 -22.05 -40.53
CA HIS A 35 -53.17 -20.73 -40.31
C HIS A 35 -52.88 -20.41 -38.83
N LYS A 36 -52.64 -21.45 -38.03
CA LYS A 36 -52.31 -21.33 -36.60
C LYS A 36 -51.13 -20.37 -36.32
N SER A 37 -50.10 -20.37 -37.16
CA SER A 37 -48.94 -19.48 -37.02
C SER A 37 -49.27 -17.99 -37.17
N GLN A 38 -50.29 -17.65 -37.95
CA GLN A 38 -50.76 -16.26 -38.09
C GLN A 38 -51.56 -15.82 -36.86
N LEU A 39 -52.32 -16.74 -36.26
CA LEU A 39 -52.99 -16.51 -34.98
C LEU A 39 -51.97 -16.34 -33.83
N GLU A 40 -50.88 -17.11 -33.83
CA GLU A 40 -49.78 -16.96 -32.85
C GLU A 40 -49.11 -15.57 -32.94
N LEU A 41 -48.87 -15.07 -34.15
CA LEU A 41 -48.35 -13.70 -34.38
C LEU A 41 -49.35 -12.62 -33.94
N TYR A 42 -50.64 -12.85 -34.19
CA TYR A 42 -51.70 -11.94 -33.76
C TYR A 42 -51.80 -11.86 -32.24
N VAL A 43 -51.76 -13.00 -31.55
CA VAL A 43 -51.77 -13.06 -30.08
C VAL A 43 -50.51 -12.42 -29.50
N ALA A 44 -49.34 -12.60 -30.13
CA ALA A 44 -48.09 -11.96 -29.71
C ALA A 44 -48.13 -10.43 -29.77
N GLN A 45 -49.03 -9.82 -30.55
CA GLN A 45 -49.22 -8.37 -30.58
C GLN A 45 -49.87 -7.81 -29.30
N PHE A 46 -50.61 -8.66 -28.57
CA PHE A 46 -51.25 -8.29 -27.30
C PHE A 46 -50.35 -8.56 -26.09
N ASP A 47 -49.29 -9.33 -26.28
CA ASP A 47 -48.27 -9.57 -25.28
C ASP A 47 -47.32 -8.36 -25.26
N ARG A 48 -47.56 -7.43 -24.32
CA ARG A 48 -46.82 -6.16 -24.20
C ARG A 48 -45.38 -6.41 -23.75
N GLN A 49 -44.52 -6.83 -24.69
CA GLN A 49 -43.10 -7.02 -24.44
C GLN A 49 -42.31 -5.71 -24.44
N ASP A 50 -42.92 -4.60 -24.83
CA ASP A 50 -42.21 -3.33 -24.98
C ASP A 50 -41.64 -2.80 -23.66
N GLU A 51 -42.36 -2.93 -22.53
CA GLU A 51 -41.84 -2.57 -21.20
C GLU A 51 -40.60 -3.42 -20.86
N SER A 52 -40.70 -4.74 -21.01
CA SER A 52 -39.57 -5.64 -20.74
C SER A 52 -38.36 -5.37 -21.65
N LYS A 53 -38.59 -5.01 -22.92
CA LYS A 53 -37.52 -4.62 -23.86
C LYS A 53 -36.84 -3.34 -23.43
N THR A 54 -37.61 -2.35 -22.96
CA THR A 54 -37.03 -1.09 -22.45
C THR A 54 -36.22 -1.31 -21.18
N GLU A 55 -36.66 -2.19 -20.28
CA GLU A 55 -35.90 -2.57 -19.09
C GLU A 55 -34.59 -3.30 -19.45
N VAL A 56 -34.64 -4.25 -20.38
CA VAL A 56 -33.45 -4.97 -20.85
C VAL A 56 -32.46 -4.03 -21.53
N LEU A 57 -32.93 -3.07 -22.32
CA LEU A 57 -32.08 -2.05 -22.91
C LEU A 57 -31.45 -1.14 -21.84
N GLY A 58 -32.21 -0.74 -20.83
CA GLY A 58 -31.69 0.06 -19.70
C GLY A 58 -30.67 -0.69 -18.84
N LEU A 59 -30.85 -1.99 -18.64
CA LEU A 59 -29.87 -2.85 -17.98
C LEU A 59 -28.60 -3.00 -18.81
N LYS A 60 -28.73 -3.11 -20.13
CA LYS A 60 -27.59 -3.19 -21.04
C LYS A 60 -26.76 -1.91 -21.02
N THR A 61 -27.38 -0.74 -21.09
CA THR A 61 -26.66 0.53 -20.99
C THR A 61 -25.94 0.67 -19.66
N ARG A 62 -26.56 0.21 -18.57
CA ARG A 62 -25.96 0.27 -17.24
C ARG A 62 -24.78 -0.70 -17.07
N LEU A 63 -24.83 -1.85 -17.74
CA LEU A 63 -23.69 -2.77 -17.84
C LEU A 63 -22.54 -2.15 -18.64
N GLU A 64 -22.83 -1.48 -19.75
CA GLU A 64 -21.83 -0.79 -20.56
C GLU A 64 -21.15 0.35 -19.78
N GLU A 65 -21.92 1.13 -19.03
CA GLU A 65 -21.40 2.17 -18.11
C GLU A 65 -20.49 1.55 -17.04
N LEU A 66 -20.94 0.46 -16.41
CA LEU A 66 -20.18 -0.23 -15.38
C LEU A 66 -18.87 -0.81 -15.93
N GLU A 67 -18.88 -1.39 -17.13
CA GLU A 67 -17.67 -1.86 -17.80
C GLU A 67 -16.68 -0.70 -18.05
N GLN A 68 -17.18 0.47 -18.45
CA GLN A 68 -16.34 1.64 -18.66
C GLN A 68 -15.74 2.16 -17.35
N GLU A 69 -16.52 2.18 -16.27
CA GLU A 69 -16.03 2.52 -14.93
C GLU A 69 -14.94 1.54 -14.47
N PHE A 70 -15.14 0.23 -14.65
CA PHE A 70 -14.14 -0.78 -14.32
C PHE A 70 -12.84 -0.61 -15.11
N ARG A 71 -12.91 -0.29 -16.41
CA ARG A 71 -11.71 -0.01 -17.22
C ARG A 71 -10.95 1.21 -16.67
N SER A 72 -11.68 2.29 -16.36
CA SER A 72 -11.06 3.49 -15.78
C SER A 72 -10.43 3.23 -14.40
N LEU A 73 -11.06 2.36 -13.60
CA LEU A 73 -10.57 1.95 -12.29
C LEU A 73 -9.31 1.08 -12.42
N ASP A 74 -9.28 0.19 -13.42
CA ASP A 74 -8.12 -0.65 -13.72
C ASP A 74 -6.91 0.20 -14.13
N ASP A 75 -7.12 1.18 -15.01
CA ASP A 75 -6.08 2.15 -15.40
C ASP A 75 -5.54 2.92 -14.20
N ARG A 76 -6.44 3.41 -13.34
CA ARG A 76 -6.07 4.12 -12.11
C ARG A 76 -5.32 3.23 -11.13
N ARG A 77 -5.72 1.95 -10.99
CA ARG A 77 -5.03 0.96 -10.17
C ARG A 77 -3.61 0.73 -10.70
N ASN A 78 -3.46 0.51 -12.00
CA ASN A 78 -2.17 0.26 -12.63
C ASN A 78 -1.23 1.47 -12.48
N HIS A 79 -1.75 2.68 -12.62
CA HIS A 79 -1.00 3.92 -12.35
C HIS A 79 -0.54 4.04 -10.90
N LEU A 80 -1.43 3.78 -9.94
CA LEU A 80 -1.10 3.81 -8.51
C LEU A 80 -0.09 2.73 -8.14
N GLN A 81 -0.19 1.54 -8.75
CA GLN A 81 0.77 0.47 -8.54
C GLN A 81 2.17 0.88 -9.03
N GLY A 82 2.28 1.59 -10.16
CA GLY A 82 3.54 2.17 -10.62
C GLY A 82 4.14 3.15 -9.61
N LYS A 83 3.34 4.10 -9.11
CA LYS A 83 3.79 5.05 -8.07
C LYS A 83 4.20 4.38 -6.77
N LEU A 84 3.52 3.30 -6.39
CA LEU A 84 3.85 2.55 -5.17
C LEU A 84 5.21 1.85 -5.32
N GLU A 85 5.53 1.34 -6.50
CA GLU A 85 6.83 0.75 -6.77
C GLU A 85 7.94 1.81 -6.78
N GLU A 86 7.70 2.99 -7.36
CA GLU A 86 8.63 4.12 -7.27
C GLU A 86 8.90 4.52 -5.81
N ASN A 87 7.86 4.60 -4.98
CA ASN A 87 8.00 4.89 -3.55
C ASN A 87 8.80 3.81 -2.81
N ARG A 88 8.64 2.53 -3.14
CA ARG A 88 9.44 1.44 -2.56
C ARG A 88 10.91 1.56 -2.93
N ILE A 89 11.21 1.95 -4.16
CA ILE A 89 12.59 2.21 -4.59
C ILE A 89 13.16 3.37 -3.78
N LEU A 90 12.40 4.44 -3.59
CA LEU A 90 12.83 5.60 -2.81
C LEU A 90 13.04 5.25 -1.34
N GLU A 91 12.17 4.43 -0.74
CA GLU A 91 12.31 3.92 0.62
C GLU A 91 13.59 3.10 0.78
N SER A 92 13.88 2.21 -0.18
CA SER A 92 15.14 1.45 -0.21
C SER A 92 16.37 2.36 -0.26
N GLN A 93 16.33 3.41 -1.09
CA GLN A 93 17.42 4.40 -1.15
C GLN A 93 17.58 5.15 0.18
N TYR A 94 16.46 5.55 0.79
CA TYR A 94 16.46 6.21 2.09
C TYR A 94 17.07 5.32 3.17
N VAL A 95 16.65 4.05 3.26
CA VAL A 95 17.18 3.09 4.23
C VAL A 95 18.67 2.90 4.04
N LYS A 96 19.15 2.78 2.80
CA LYS A 96 20.57 2.69 2.50
C LYS A 96 21.34 3.93 2.98
N MET A 97 20.86 5.13 2.67
CA MET A 97 21.50 6.38 3.11
C MET A 97 21.52 6.50 4.63
N TRP A 98 20.44 6.09 5.29
CA TRP A 98 20.34 6.09 6.74
C TRP A 98 21.34 5.10 7.37
N GLN A 99 21.44 3.88 6.82
CA GLN A 99 22.42 2.88 7.26
C GLN A 99 23.86 3.37 7.06
N ASP A 100 24.18 3.92 5.90
CA ASP A 100 25.51 4.45 5.60
C ASP A 100 25.89 5.60 6.57
N LEU A 101 24.93 6.48 6.88
CA LEU A 101 25.13 7.55 7.85
C LEU A 101 25.33 7.00 9.26
N HIS A 102 24.46 6.10 9.69
CA HIS A 102 24.51 5.50 11.02
C HIS A 102 25.83 4.75 11.23
N GLN A 103 26.26 3.97 10.23
CA GLN A 103 27.55 3.28 10.26
C GLN A 103 28.73 4.26 10.39
N ARG A 104 28.70 5.40 9.68
CA ARG A 104 29.75 6.43 9.81
C ARG A 104 29.75 7.08 11.19
N ILE A 105 28.57 7.30 11.76
CA ILE A 105 28.41 7.82 13.12
C ILE A 105 28.97 6.80 14.11
N ASP A 106 28.56 5.55 14.04
CA ASP A 106 29.01 4.52 14.99
C ASP A 106 30.51 4.24 14.89
N GLN A 107 31.07 4.18 13.68
CA GLN A 107 32.49 3.90 13.49
C GLN A 107 33.43 5.01 13.97
N LYS A 108 32.98 6.27 14.00
CA LYS A 108 33.84 7.41 14.34
C LYS A 108 33.44 8.13 15.62
N TYR A 109 32.16 8.08 15.96
CA TYR A 109 31.53 8.88 17.00
C TYR A 109 30.74 8.06 18.01
N SER A 110 30.76 6.72 17.92
CA SER A 110 30.25 5.89 19.02
C SER A 110 30.98 6.25 20.30
N GLU A 111 30.21 6.46 21.37
CA GLU A 111 30.72 6.78 22.69
C GLU A 111 31.70 5.71 23.18
N ASP A 112 31.38 4.44 22.93
CA ASP A 112 32.22 3.30 23.30
C ASP A 112 33.55 3.31 22.53
N LEU A 113 33.51 3.66 21.25
CA LEU A 113 34.72 3.74 20.43
C LEU A 113 35.61 4.91 20.87
N MET A 114 35.02 6.05 21.23
CA MET A 114 35.77 7.18 21.78
C MET A 114 36.39 6.86 23.14
N LYS A 115 35.65 6.18 24.03
CA LYS A 115 36.18 5.70 25.33
C LYS A 115 37.32 4.70 25.13
N ALA A 116 37.13 3.71 24.28
CA ALA A 116 38.17 2.73 23.96
C ALA A 116 39.43 3.39 23.39
N LYS A 117 39.28 4.40 22.52
CA LYS A 117 40.41 5.18 22.00
C LYS A 117 41.14 5.94 23.12
N LEU A 118 40.41 6.53 24.06
CA LEU A 118 40.99 7.23 25.21
C LEU A 118 41.75 6.27 26.13
N GLU A 119 41.20 5.08 26.38
CA GLU A 119 41.86 4.02 27.15
C GLU A 119 43.15 3.52 26.47
N ILE A 120 43.14 3.34 25.15
CA ILE A 120 44.34 2.97 24.39
C ILE A 120 45.42 4.04 24.53
N GLN A 121 45.06 5.32 24.34
CA GLN A 121 46.01 6.43 24.52
C GLN A 121 46.59 6.51 25.92
N MET A 122 45.80 6.20 26.95
CA MET A 122 46.30 6.13 28.32
C MET A 122 47.32 5.01 28.51
N ARG A 123 47.06 3.82 27.95
CA ARG A 123 48.03 2.71 27.99
C ARG A 123 49.31 3.06 27.24
N GLU A 124 49.20 3.72 26.09
CA GLU A 124 50.38 4.19 25.33
C GLU A 124 51.22 5.19 26.13
N LEU A 125 50.60 6.14 26.83
CA LEU A 125 51.30 7.08 27.71
C LEU A 125 51.95 6.39 28.91
N GLU A 126 51.29 5.39 29.49
CA GLU A 126 51.82 4.59 30.58
C GLU A 126 53.04 3.78 30.11
N ASP A 127 52.92 3.07 28.99
CA ASP A 127 54.02 2.34 28.36
C ASP A 127 55.18 3.26 27.98
N ALA A 128 54.89 4.46 27.47
CA ALA A 128 55.90 5.46 27.15
C ALA A 128 56.64 5.93 28.41
N SER A 129 55.92 6.19 29.51
CA SER A 129 56.53 6.58 30.79
C SER A 129 57.43 5.48 31.36
N VAL A 130 56.99 4.22 31.28
CA VAL A 130 57.76 3.05 31.74
C VAL A 130 59.00 2.83 30.86
N LYS A 131 58.86 2.96 29.53
CA LYS A 131 60.02 2.91 28.62
C LYS A 131 61.03 4.00 28.93
N MET A 132 60.55 5.20 29.26
CA MET A 132 61.39 6.33 29.61
C MET A 132 62.15 6.07 30.92
N GLU A 133 61.48 5.57 31.97
CA GLU A 133 62.11 5.16 33.23
C GLU A 133 63.21 4.11 33.02
N ASN A 134 62.96 3.12 32.16
CA ASN A 134 63.93 2.06 31.84
C ASN A 134 65.16 2.59 31.07
N GLN A 135 65.03 3.72 30.36
CA GLN A 135 66.12 4.35 29.60
C GLN A 135 66.93 5.36 30.43
N LEU A 136 66.48 5.68 31.65
CA LEU A 136 67.13 6.67 32.54
C LEU A 136 68.56 6.29 32.91
N GLY A 137 68.88 5.00 32.95
CA GLY A 137 70.23 4.50 33.25
C GLY A 137 71.32 4.90 32.23
N SER A 138 70.97 5.61 31.15
CA SER A 138 71.88 5.95 30.05
C SER A 138 71.94 7.44 29.68
N SER A 139 71.34 8.35 30.46
CA SER A 139 71.19 9.76 30.07
C SER A 139 71.85 10.76 31.04
N ASP A 140 72.75 11.61 30.53
CA ASP A 140 73.40 12.71 31.25
C ASP A 140 72.51 13.96 31.43
N LYS A 141 71.26 13.96 30.91
CA LYS A 141 70.38 15.15 30.89
C LYS A 141 69.15 14.97 31.78
N LEU A 142 69.36 15.00 33.09
CA LEU A 142 68.33 14.80 34.11
C LEU A 142 67.15 15.78 33.98
N ASP A 143 67.42 17.07 33.80
CA ASP A 143 66.34 18.08 33.75
C ASP A 143 65.40 17.90 32.56
N SER A 144 65.96 17.55 31.39
CA SER A 144 65.14 17.26 30.20
C SER A 144 64.32 15.98 30.35
N PHE A 145 64.86 14.99 31.06
CA PHE A 145 64.14 13.77 31.40
C PHE A 145 62.99 14.08 32.36
N LEU A 146 63.25 14.83 33.44
CA LEU A 146 62.23 15.18 34.42
C LEU A 146 61.09 15.95 33.78
N GLN A 147 61.39 16.92 32.91
CA GLN A 147 60.36 17.68 32.20
C GLN A 147 59.48 16.77 31.33
N GLN A 148 60.08 15.94 30.49
CA GLN A 148 59.34 15.04 29.59
C GLN A 148 58.54 13.98 30.36
N TYR A 149 59.08 13.47 31.47
CA TYR A 149 58.38 12.51 32.31
C TYR A 149 57.17 13.13 33.02
N ILE A 150 57.35 14.33 33.57
CA ILE A 150 56.26 15.09 34.20
C ILE A 150 55.17 15.41 33.16
N ASP A 151 55.55 15.82 31.95
CA ASP A 151 54.60 16.11 30.87
C ASP A 151 53.78 14.85 30.51
N LEU A 152 54.45 13.70 30.32
CA LEU A 152 53.79 12.41 30.03
C LEU A 152 52.82 11.97 31.15
N ARG A 153 53.24 12.08 32.42
CA ARG A 153 52.38 11.70 33.55
C ARG A 153 51.24 12.67 33.76
N THR A 154 51.46 13.96 33.53
CA THR A 154 50.40 14.96 33.57
C THR A 154 49.36 14.67 32.49
N GLU A 155 49.77 14.38 31.25
CA GLU A 155 48.84 14.03 30.18
C GLU A 155 48.06 12.74 30.49
N TYR A 156 48.73 11.71 31.04
CA TYR A 156 48.07 10.48 31.48
C TYR A 156 46.98 10.74 32.53
N HIS A 157 47.31 11.51 33.59
CA HIS A 157 46.36 11.79 34.66
C HIS A 157 45.20 12.66 34.19
N VAL A 158 45.44 13.63 33.31
CA VAL A 158 44.37 14.44 32.68
C VAL A 158 43.41 13.53 31.91
N LYS A 159 43.93 12.61 31.08
CA LYS A 159 43.07 11.67 30.33
C LYS A 159 42.31 10.70 31.25
N ARG A 160 42.92 10.29 32.36
CA ARG A 160 42.26 9.46 33.39
C ARG A 160 41.08 10.19 34.04
N GLU A 161 41.25 11.45 34.39
CA GLU A 161 40.17 12.28 34.95
C GLU A 161 39.07 12.54 33.92
N GLN A 162 39.43 12.78 32.66
CA GLN A 162 38.47 12.90 31.55
C GLN A 162 37.66 11.60 31.38
N LEU A 163 38.29 10.43 31.42
CA LEU A 163 37.56 9.15 31.34
C LEU A 163 36.66 8.92 32.56
N GLY A 164 37.15 9.24 33.76
CA GLY A 164 36.37 9.13 35.00
C GLY A 164 35.13 10.03 35.01
N THR A 165 35.29 11.28 34.58
CA THR A 165 34.16 12.22 34.44
C THR A 165 33.20 11.80 33.33
N TRP A 166 33.70 11.30 32.21
CA TRP A 166 32.88 10.78 31.12
C TRP A 166 32.02 9.59 31.58
N ASN A 167 32.60 8.63 32.30
CA ASN A 167 31.84 7.48 32.82
C ASN A 167 30.75 7.92 33.81
N ALA A 168 31.06 8.85 34.72
CA ALA A 168 30.08 9.41 35.64
C ALA A 168 28.94 10.16 34.91
N GLN A 169 29.25 10.87 33.82
CA GLN A 169 28.23 11.54 32.99
C GLN A 169 27.37 10.56 32.19
N GLY A 170 27.94 9.44 31.73
CA GLY A 170 27.21 8.38 31.05
C GLY A 170 26.15 7.75 31.95
N GLU A 171 26.50 7.49 33.22
CA GLU A 171 25.56 6.98 34.23
C GLU A 171 24.40 7.95 34.51
N LEU A 172 24.63 9.26 34.38
CA LEU A 172 23.61 10.29 34.58
C LEU A 172 22.61 10.39 33.42
N LYS A 173 23.00 10.03 32.19
CA LYS A 173 22.11 10.07 31.02
C LYS A 173 21.15 8.87 30.92
N ILE A 174 21.45 7.78 31.64
CA ILE A 174 20.67 6.53 31.61
C ILE A 174 19.54 6.53 32.66
N ARG A 175 19.53 7.48 33.60
CA ARG A 175 18.45 7.72 34.57
C ARG A 175 17.46 8.76 34.06
#